data_AF-A0A1G0ECL4-F1
#
_entry.id   AF-A0A1G0ECL4-F1
#
_cell.length_a   1.000
_cell.length_b   1.000
_cell.length_c   1.000
_cell.angle_alpha   90.00
_cell.angle_beta   90.00
_cell.angle_gamma   90.00
#
_symmetry.space_group_name_H-M   'P 1'
#
loop_
_entity.id
_entity.type
_entity.pdbx_description
1 polymer ?
#
loop_
_entity_poly.entity_id
_entity_poly.type
_entity_poly.pdbx_seq_one_letter_code
_entity_poly.pdbx_strand_id
1 'polypeptide(L)'
;MKKSNMTETYNAILLSLIAELNITEQASFFQGWDIVQTWPTEVMDSLLKVGLLELAADAKSLECQGCERRCFSDVIVSKNAHAFIVCEEPAMQNTMGRIIIPGERLKQWKASMKQFARVIAGLLAFDKNGIQETHENNFLLGMSRGKHGRRWISLVAKPLSLEINNCFVPVEDVLFFEEGRLTLDKLSIDELANNASRRLGKTYTPSTDKREEQKMETVVRHQDWQDAYLVLRAEKPNRTKTYYAKEIAKKAIAQGRDFETIRRIIK
;
A
#
# COMPACT_ATOMS: atom_id res chain seq x y z
N MET A 1 16.19 -19.76 30.06
CA MET A 1 15.33 -20.35 29.00
C MET A 1 14.00 -19.62 28.76
N LYS A 2 13.47 -18.77 29.66
CA LYS A 2 12.20 -18.03 29.42
C LYS A 2 12.30 -16.81 28.46
N LYS A 3 13.49 -16.24 28.24
CA LYS A 3 13.65 -14.98 27.49
C LYS A 3 13.53 -15.12 25.96
N SER A 4 13.93 -16.25 25.37
CA SER A 4 13.88 -16.45 23.89
C SER A 4 12.44 -16.48 23.36
N ASN A 5 11.57 -17.23 24.05
CA ASN A 5 10.18 -17.44 23.63
C ASN A 5 9.35 -16.13 23.63
N MET A 6 9.64 -15.22 24.57
CA MET A 6 8.94 -13.92 24.59
C MET A 6 9.29 -13.08 23.38
N THR A 7 10.57 -12.89 23.06
CA THR A 7 10.99 -12.11 21.88
C THR A 7 10.38 -12.64 20.58
N GLU A 8 10.32 -13.96 20.42
CA GLU A 8 9.65 -14.61 19.29
C GLU A 8 8.16 -14.25 19.22
N THR A 9 7.47 -14.22 20.37
CA THR A 9 6.04 -13.84 20.45
C THR A 9 5.82 -12.36 20.09
N TYR A 10 6.68 -11.45 20.58
CA TYR A 10 6.63 -10.04 20.21
C TYR A 10 6.77 -9.86 18.69
N ASN A 11 7.76 -10.53 18.09
CA ASN A 11 8.02 -10.44 16.66
C ASN A 11 6.91 -11.09 15.83
N ALA A 12 6.35 -12.22 16.27
CA ALA A 12 5.21 -12.85 15.59
C ALA A 12 3.99 -11.91 15.54
N ILE A 13 3.67 -11.24 16.65
CA ILE A 13 2.56 -10.27 16.70
C ILE A 13 2.88 -9.05 15.82
N LEU A 14 4.10 -8.50 15.88
CA LEU A 14 4.51 -7.40 15.02
C LEU A 14 4.38 -7.75 13.53
N LEU A 15 4.85 -8.94 13.13
CA LEU A 15 4.75 -9.44 11.76
C LEU A 15 3.29 -9.61 11.33
N SER A 16 2.40 -10.08 12.22
CA SER A 16 0.96 -10.14 11.89
C SER A 16 0.35 -8.76 11.63
N LEU A 17 0.77 -7.72 12.36
CA LEU A 17 0.30 -6.36 12.14
C LEU A 17 0.83 -5.79 10.82
N ILE A 18 2.09 -6.07 10.48
CA ILE A 18 2.70 -5.67 9.20
C ILE A 18 2.01 -6.39 8.03
N ALA A 19 1.76 -7.70 8.17
CA ALA A 19 1.06 -8.49 7.17
C ALA A 19 -0.35 -7.95 6.90
N GLU A 20 -1.08 -7.56 7.95
CA GLU A 20 -2.40 -6.95 7.80
C GLU A 20 -2.32 -5.58 7.08
N LEU A 21 -1.30 -4.76 7.36
CA LEU A 21 -1.06 -3.52 6.62
C LEU A 21 -0.73 -3.76 5.15
N ASN A 22 -0.04 -4.85 4.82
CA ASN A 22 0.33 -5.19 3.45
C ASN A 22 -0.88 -5.55 2.58
N ILE A 23 -1.91 -6.16 3.18
CA ILE A 23 -3.08 -6.66 2.45
C ILE A 23 -4.28 -5.71 2.51
N THR A 24 -4.36 -4.83 3.50
CA THR A 24 -5.49 -3.91 3.62
C THR A 24 -5.49 -2.86 2.50
N GLU A 25 -6.67 -2.58 1.95
CA GLU A 25 -6.88 -1.46 1.03
C GLU A 25 -6.99 -0.11 1.75
N GLN A 26 -7.25 -0.15 3.06
CA GLN A 26 -7.42 1.04 3.88
C GLN A 26 -6.08 1.46 4.51
N ALA A 27 -5.92 2.73 4.87
CA ALA A 27 -4.71 3.19 5.56
C ALA A 27 -4.55 2.66 7.01
N SER A 28 -5.56 1.92 7.49
CA SER A 28 -5.63 1.37 8.84
C SER A 28 -6.55 0.16 8.92
N PHE A 29 -6.35 -0.68 9.92
CA PHE A 29 -7.24 -1.77 10.29
C PHE A 29 -7.45 -1.80 11.81
N PHE A 30 -8.37 -2.65 12.25
CA PHE A 30 -8.71 -2.81 13.65
C PHE A 30 -8.42 -4.22 14.14
N GLN A 31 -7.92 -4.34 15.36
CA GLN A 31 -7.78 -5.57 16.11
C GLN A 31 -8.84 -5.59 17.20
N GLY A 32 -9.75 -6.57 17.13
CA GLY A 32 -10.82 -6.72 18.10
C GLY A 32 -10.33 -7.28 19.43
N TRP A 33 -11.12 -7.07 20.49
CA TRP A 33 -10.85 -7.59 21.84
C TRP A 33 -10.55 -9.08 21.86
N ASP A 34 -11.34 -9.91 21.17
CA ASP A 34 -11.14 -11.36 21.17
C ASP A 34 -9.74 -11.77 20.69
N ILE A 35 -9.20 -11.09 19.68
CA ILE A 35 -7.84 -11.35 19.17
C ILE A 35 -6.80 -10.86 20.17
N VAL A 36 -6.94 -9.63 20.66
CA VAL A 36 -5.96 -9.01 21.57
C VAL A 36 -5.85 -9.78 22.89
N GLN A 37 -6.92 -10.41 23.38
CA GLN A 37 -6.87 -11.25 24.59
C GLN A 37 -6.03 -12.52 24.42
N THR A 38 -5.74 -12.94 23.19
CA THR A 38 -4.83 -14.08 22.94
C THR A 38 -3.36 -13.70 23.09
N TRP A 39 -3.05 -12.41 23.15
CA TRP A 39 -1.68 -11.91 23.26
C TRP A 39 -1.24 -11.81 24.72
N PRO A 40 0.06 -12.01 25.02
CA PRO A 40 0.58 -11.71 26.34
C PRO A 40 0.39 -10.22 26.68
N THR A 41 0.00 -9.94 27.93
CA THR A 41 -0.27 -8.57 28.41
C THR A 41 0.93 -7.64 28.17
N GLU A 42 2.15 -8.14 28.38
CA GLU A 42 3.37 -7.35 28.20
C GLU A 42 3.58 -6.90 26.74
N VAL A 43 3.16 -7.72 25.77
CA VAL A 43 3.25 -7.37 24.35
C VAL A 43 2.25 -6.27 24.02
N MET A 44 1.02 -6.40 24.50
CA MET A 44 -0.02 -5.41 24.29
C MET A 44 0.37 -4.04 24.87
N ASP A 45 0.82 -4.04 26.13
CA ASP A 45 1.29 -2.83 26.82
C ASP A 45 2.44 -2.17 26.05
N SER A 46 3.35 -2.97 25.51
CA SER A 46 4.47 -2.47 24.72
C SER A 46 4.00 -1.84 23.40
N LEU A 47 3.10 -2.49 22.65
CA LEU A 47 2.55 -1.97 21.40
C LEU A 47 1.79 -0.65 21.59
N LEU A 48 1.01 -0.54 22.68
CA LEU A 48 0.35 0.70 23.08
C LEU A 48 1.37 1.77 23.47
N LYS A 49 2.36 1.42 24.30
CA LYS A 49 3.38 2.34 24.78
C LYS A 49 4.23 2.92 23.65
N VAL A 50 4.59 2.10 22.65
CA VAL A 50 5.34 2.60 21.49
C VAL A 50 4.44 3.34 20.49
N GLY A 51 3.12 3.13 20.55
CA GLY A 51 2.14 3.79 19.69
C GLY A 51 1.90 3.09 18.35
N LEU A 52 2.23 1.79 18.25
CA LEU A 52 1.84 0.97 17.08
C LEU A 52 0.35 0.63 17.08
N LEU A 53 -0.24 0.58 18.28
CA LEU A 53 -1.68 0.44 18.48
C LEU A 53 -2.22 1.63 19.28
N GLU A 54 -3.46 2.04 18.99
CA GLU A 54 -4.22 2.95 19.85
C GLU A 54 -5.62 2.39 20.08
N LEU A 55 -6.20 2.67 21.26
CA LEU A 55 -7.61 2.35 21.50
C LEU A 55 -8.49 3.18 20.57
N ALA A 56 -9.36 2.53 19.82
CA ALA A 56 -10.29 3.18 18.91
C ALA A 56 -11.70 3.28 19.52
N ALA A 57 -12.63 3.85 18.74
CA ALA A 57 -14.05 3.79 19.08
C ALA A 57 -14.54 2.35 19.14
N ASP A 58 -15.56 2.09 19.93
CA ASP A 58 -16.16 0.77 20.09
C ASP A 58 -16.57 0.15 18.74
N ALA A 59 -16.42 -1.18 18.66
CA ALA A 59 -16.80 -1.97 17.50
C ALA A 59 -18.30 -1.86 17.23
N LYS A 60 -18.64 -1.48 16.00
CA LYS A 60 -20.04 -1.40 15.54
C LYS A 60 -20.56 -2.73 15.00
N SER A 61 -19.67 -3.69 14.79
CA SER A 61 -19.98 -5.01 14.26
C SER A 61 -18.96 -6.00 14.82
N LEU A 62 -19.40 -7.22 15.11
CA LEU A 62 -18.59 -8.25 15.76
C LEU A 62 -18.98 -9.64 15.27
N GLU A 63 -18.04 -10.58 15.41
CA GLU A 63 -18.29 -12.00 15.19
C GLU A 63 -19.19 -12.55 16.32
N CYS A 64 -20.32 -13.13 15.94
CA CYS A 64 -21.28 -13.73 16.86
C CYS A 64 -20.73 -15.05 17.42
N GLN A 65 -20.69 -15.17 18.75
CA GLN A 65 -20.26 -16.39 19.45
C GLN A 65 -21.45 -17.23 19.95
N GLY A 66 -22.67 -16.90 19.54
CA GLY A 66 -23.89 -17.58 19.98
C GLY A 66 -24.12 -18.93 19.30
N CYS A 67 -23.50 -19.19 18.15
CA CYS A 67 -23.62 -20.45 17.43
C CYS A 67 -22.36 -20.73 16.58
N GLU A 68 -22.28 -21.95 16.04
CA GLU A 68 -21.12 -22.42 15.25
C GLU A 68 -20.89 -21.65 13.94
N ARG A 69 -21.89 -20.90 13.46
CA ARG A 69 -21.80 -20.17 12.18
C ARG A 69 -20.90 -18.95 12.23
N ARG A 70 -20.64 -18.40 13.43
CA ARG A 70 -19.73 -17.28 13.64
C ARG A 70 -19.93 -16.10 12.69
N CYS A 71 -21.19 -15.72 12.45
CA CYS A 71 -21.53 -14.63 11.54
C CYS A 71 -21.04 -13.29 12.08
N PHE A 72 -20.59 -12.39 11.20
CA PHE A 72 -20.33 -10.99 11.57
C PHE A 72 -21.64 -10.22 11.54
N SER A 73 -21.96 -9.50 12.61
CA SER A 73 -23.26 -8.83 12.76
C SER A 73 -23.13 -7.53 13.53
N ASP A 74 -24.02 -6.59 13.22
CA ASP A 74 -24.03 -5.26 13.82
C ASP A 74 -24.34 -5.32 15.32
N VAL A 75 -23.62 -4.49 16.06
CA VAL A 75 -23.81 -4.30 17.50
C VAL A 75 -24.90 -3.25 17.71
N ILE A 76 -25.96 -3.64 18.41
CA ILE A 76 -27.04 -2.75 18.81
C ILE A 76 -26.84 -2.39 20.28
N VAL A 77 -26.77 -1.09 20.55
CA VAL A 77 -26.68 -0.55 21.92
C VAL A 77 -28.06 -0.05 22.35
N SER A 78 -28.60 -0.66 23.41
CA SER A 78 -29.88 -0.25 24.00
C SER A 78 -29.77 1.07 24.77
N LYS A 79 -30.92 1.67 25.11
CA LYS A 79 -31.00 2.88 25.96
C LYS A 79 -30.34 2.71 27.34
N ASN A 80 -30.23 1.47 27.83
CA ASN A 80 -29.60 1.14 29.11
C ASN A 80 -28.11 0.77 28.95
N ALA A 81 -27.48 1.15 27.83
CA ALA A 81 -26.08 0.85 27.50
C ALA A 81 -25.71 -0.64 27.42
N HIS A 82 -26.69 -1.54 27.37
CA HIS A 82 -26.43 -2.95 27.03
C HIS A 82 -26.24 -3.09 25.53
N ALA A 83 -25.10 -3.68 25.14
CA ALA A 83 -24.81 -4.06 23.77
C ALA A 83 -25.25 -5.50 23.50
N PHE A 84 -25.79 -5.75 22.31
CA PHE A 84 -26.17 -7.08 21.87
C PHE A 84 -26.11 -7.20 20.34
N ILE A 85 -26.02 -8.44 19.87
CA ILE A 85 -26.18 -8.82 18.46
C ILE A 85 -27.50 -9.56 18.30
N VAL A 86 -28.18 -9.37 17.17
CA VAL A 86 -29.40 -10.12 16.83
C VAL A 86 -29.04 -11.21 15.84
N CYS A 87 -29.50 -12.44 16.09
CA CYS A 87 -29.32 -13.53 15.14
C CYS A 87 -30.27 -13.35 13.94
N GLU A 88 -29.71 -13.26 12.74
CA GLU A 88 -30.50 -13.10 11.51
C GLU A 88 -31.14 -14.40 11.02
N GLU A 89 -30.70 -15.56 11.51
CA GLU A 89 -31.25 -16.87 11.13
C GLU A 89 -32.63 -17.10 11.78
N PRO A 90 -33.73 -17.14 11.01
CA PRO A 90 -35.09 -17.22 11.57
C PRO A 90 -35.32 -18.43 12.47
N ALA A 91 -34.73 -19.58 12.13
CA ALA A 91 -34.86 -20.80 12.94
C ALA A 91 -34.19 -20.66 14.32
N MET A 92 -33.16 -19.80 14.43
CA MET A 92 -32.37 -19.62 15.65
C MET A 92 -32.87 -18.45 16.51
N GLN A 93 -33.69 -17.56 15.96
CA GLN A 93 -34.24 -16.41 16.70
C GLN A 93 -35.05 -16.83 17.94
N ASN A 94 -35.79 -17.93 17.87
CA ASN A 94 -36.58 -18.43 19.00
C ASN A 94 -35.72 -19.03 20.13
N THR A 95 -34.48 -19.39 19.83
CA THR A 95 -33.58 -20.11 20.76
C THR A 95 -32.55 -19.18 21.38
N MET A 96 -32.02 -18.23 20.60
CA MET A 96 -30.95 -17.34 21.02
C MET A 96 -31.29 -15.86 20.89
N GLY A 97 -32.09 -15.46 19.90
CA GLY A 97 -32.68 -14.12 19.77
C GLY A 97 -31.68 -12.95 19.83
N ARG A 98 -31.32 -12.52 21.05
CA ARG A 98 -30.32 -11.48 21.33
C ARG A 98 -29.13 -12.08 22.08
N ILE A 99 -27.96 -11.99 21.48
CA ILE A 99 -26.70 -12.36 22.13
C ILE A 99 -26.16 -11.12 22.85
N ILE A 100 -26.15 -11.13 24.18
CA ILE A 100 -25.59 -10.03 24.98
C ILE A 100 -24.07 -9.97 24.81
N ILE A 101 -23.55 -8.76 24.57
CA ILE A 101 -22.13 -8.50 24.41
C ILE A 101 -21.62 -7.70 25.62
N PRO A 102 -20.64 -8.21 26.38
CA PRO A 102 -19.97 -7.44 27.41
C PRO A 102 -19.30 -6.19 26.81
N GLY A 103 -19.39 -5.05 27.51
CA GLY A 103 -18.84 -3.79 27.00
C GLY A 103 -17.34 -3.85 26.70
N GLU A 104 -16.57 -4.66 27.44
CA GLU A 104 -15.14 -4.85 27.16
C GLU A 104 -14.87 -5.46 25.79
N ARG A 105 -15.74 -6.36 25.32
CA ARG A 105 -15.61 -7.03 24.02
C ARG A 105 -15.86 -6.08 22.85
N LEU A 106 -16.45 -4.90 23.10
CA LEU A 106 -16.59 -3.85 22.10
C LEU A 106 -15.27 -3.10 21.84
N LYS A 107 -14.30 -3.21 22.75
CA LYS A 107 -13.01 -2.53 22.58
C LYS A 107 -12.29 -3.07 21.35
N GLN A 108 -11.70 -2.16 20.60
CA GLN A 108 -10.86 -2.48 19.47
C GLN A 108 -9.70 -1.50 19.39
N TRP A 109 -8.60 -1.95 18.80
CA TRP A 109 -7.39 -1.17 18.67
C TRP A 109 -7.05 -0.97 17.22
N LYS A 110 -6.72 0.28 16.87
CA LYS A 110 -6.36 0.66 15.52
C LYS A 110 -4.85 0.57 15.34
N ALA A 111 -4.45 -0.06 14.24
CA ALA A 111 -3.12 0.04 13.66
C ALA A 111 -3.23 0.72 12.29
N SER A 112 -2.24 1.52 11.93
CA SER A 112 -2.24 2.32 10.70
C SER A 112 -0.83 2.60 10.21
N MET A 113 -0.69 2.83 8.90
CA MET A 113 0.60 3.23 8.33
C MET A 113 1.14 4.51 8.96
N LYS A 114 0.26 5.45 9.34
CA LYS A 114 0.65 6.68 10.03
C LYS A 114 1.25 6.43 11.41
N GLN A 115 0.74 5.45 12.16
CA GLN A 115 1.33 5.02 13.44
C GLN A 115 2.72 4.43 13.20
N PHE A 116 2.87 3.54 12.23
CA PHE A 116 4.18 2.98 11.85
C PHE A 116 5.16 4.07 11.42
N ALA A 117 4.75 5.02 10.57
CA ALA A 117 5.58 6.14 10.15
C ALA A 117 6.11 6.96 11.35
N ARG A 118 5.24 7.28 12.32
CA ARG A 118 5.63 8.01 13.53
C ARG A 118 6.58 7.24 14.42
N VAL A 119 6.37 5.94 14.56
CA VAL A 119 7.22 5.06 15.37
C VAL A 119 8.60 4.94 14.73
N ILE A 120 8.66 4.61 13.44
CA ILE A 120 9.92 4.46 12.69
C ILE A 120 10.69 5.79 12.67
N ALA A 121 10.02 6.92 12.39
CA ALA A 121 10.66 8.24 12.46
C ALA A 121 11.25 8.51 13.86
N GLY A 122 10.53 8.13 14.93
CA GLY A 122 11.03 8.24 16.30
C GLY A 122 12.27 7.37 16.56
N LEU A 123 12.30 6.14 16.07
CA LEU A 123 13.43 5.22 16.22
C LEU A 123 14.67 5.69 15.44
N LEU A 124 14.45 6.38 14.31
CA LEU A 124 15.47 7.07 13.50
C LEU A 124 15.85 8.46 14.05
N ALA A 125 15.26 8.89 15.16
CA ALA A 125 15.47 10.21 15.77
C ALA A 125 15.13 11.39 14.83
N PHE A 126 14.16 11.22 13.94
CA PHE A 126 13.59 12.30 13.15
C PHE A 126 12.49 13.05 13.91
N ASP A 127 12.23 14.29 13.50
CA ASP A 127 11.12 15.06 14.04
C ASP A 127 9.79 14.44 13.60
N LYS A 128 9.04 13.91 14.57
CA LYS A 128 7.72 13.28 14.34
C LYS A 128 6.69 14.26 13.77
N ASN A 129 6.87 15.56 13.97
CA ASN A 129 5.99 16.60 13.43
C ASN A 129 6.34 16.97 11.98
N GLY A 130 7.52 16.58 11.51
CA GLY A 130 7.98 16.80 10.14
C GLY A 130 7.52 15.74 9.14
N ILE A 131 6.76 14.73 9.58
CA ILE A 131 6.27 13.64 8.73
C ILE A 131 5.22 14.19 7.76
N GLN A 132 5.49 14.03 6.46
CA GLN A 132 4.57 14.46 5.41
C GLN A 132 3.93 13.25 4.75
N GLU A 133 2.61 13.21 4.72
CA GLU A 133 1.85 12.24 3.95
C GLU A 133 1.79 12.71 2.48
N THR A 134 2.16 11.84 1.56
CA THR A 134 2.12 12.13 0.12
C THR A 134 0.91 11.45 -0.52
N HIS A 135 0.74 11.65 -1.83
CA HIS A 135 -0.18 10.81 -2.61
C HIS A 135 0.17 9.32 -2.43
N GLU A 136 -0.84 8.45 -2.48
CA GLU A 136 -0.73 6.99 -2.37
C GLU A 136 -0.39 6.42 -0.96
N ASN A 137 -0.70 7.15 0.12
CA ASN A 137 -0.45 6.74 1.51
C ASN A 137 1.04 6.49 1.84
N ASN A 138 1.96 7.14 1.12
CA ASN A 138 3.38 7.12 1.48
C ASN A 138 3.70 8.26 2.46
N PHE A 139 4.70 8.07 3.31
CA PHE A 139 5.09 9.04 4.33
C PHE A 139 6.57 9.41 4.21
N LEU A 140 6.89 10.68 3.97
CA LEU A 140 8.25 11.19 4.11
C LEU A 140 8.58 11.29 5.59
N LEU A 141 9.53 10.47 6.07
CA LEU A 141 9.85 10.38 7.49
C LEU A 141 10.88 11.43 7.91
N GLY A 142 11.90 11.66 7.08
CA GLY A 142 12.99 12.57 7.38
C GLY A 142 14.22 12.34 6.51
N MET A 143 15.26 13.13 6.77
CA MET A 143 16.54 13.00 6.06
C MET A 143 17.60 12.34 6.93
N SER A 144 18.17 11.24 6.45
CA SER A 144 19.40 10.65 7.02
C SER A 144 20.65 11.24 6.37
N ARG A 145 21.74 11.35 7.13
CA ARG A 145 23.05 11.83 6.64
C ARG A 145 23.94 10.64 6.33
N GLY A 146 24.14 10.37 5.05
CA GLY A 146 25.12 9.39 4.58
C GLY A 146 26.45 10.03 4.18
N LYS A 147 27.43 9.18 3.85
CA LYS A 147 28.77 9.54 3.33
C LYS A 147 28.69 10.42 2.06
N HIS A 148 27.62 10.26 1.28
CA HIS A 148 27.39 10.97 0.02
C HIS A 148 26.32 12.07 0.11
N GLY A 149 26.04 12.59 1.31
CA GLY A 149 25.09 13.68 1.54
C GLY A 149 23.81 13.24 2.26
N ARG A 150 22.81 14.13 2.31
CA ARG A 150 21.51 13.85 2.94
C ARG A 150 20.60 13.09 1.97
N ARG A 151 19.90 12.07 2.47
CA ARG A 151 18.96 11.24 1.72
C ARG A 151 17.62 11.21 2.44
N TRP A 152 16.54 11.31 1.68
CA TRP A 152 15.20 11.06 2.22
C TRP A 152 15.05 9.59 2.58
N ILE A 153 14.37 9.36 3.71
CA ILE A 153 13.80 8.08 4.09
C ILE A 153 12.29 8.24 4.07
N SER A 154 11.62 7.35 3.33
CA SER A 154 10.17 7.34 3.20
C SER A 154 9.62 5.98 3.61
N LEU A 155 8.39 5.94 4.15
CA LEU A 155 7.61 4.72 4.31
C LEU A 155 6.65 4.60 3.14
N VAL A 156 6.65 3.45 2.48
CA VAL A 156 5.83 3.14 1.31
C VAL A 156 4.80 2.08 1.67
N ALA A 157 3.56 2.24 1.19
CA ALA A 157 2.40 1.50 1.67
C ALA A 157 2.31 0.03 1.23
N LYS A 158 2.72 -0.30 0.00
CA LYS A 158 2.44 -1.61 -0.61
C LYS A 158 3.60 -2.13 -1.49
N PRO A 159 4.35 -3.14 -1.04
CA PRO A 159 4.38 -3.66 0.34
C PRO A 159 4.97 -2.61 1.30
N LEU A 160 4.63 -2.73 2.59
CA LEU A 160 5.10 -1.85 3.66
C LEU A 160 6.63 -1.87 3.74
N SER A 161 7.27 -0.84 3.21
CA SER A 161 8.72 -0.81 3.00
C SER A 161 9.31 0.57 3.31
N LEU A 162 10.56 0.61 3.73
CA LEU A 162 11.34 1.85 3.75
C LEU A 162 12.01 2.05 2.40
N GLU A 163 11.78 3.22 1.81
CA GLU A 163 12.49 3.67 0.62
C GLU A 163 13.65 4.58 1.04
N ILE A 164 14.87 4.20 0.65
CA ILE A 164 16.09 4.95 0.89
C ILE A 164 16.90 4.92 -0.41
N ASN A 165 17.10 6.08 -1.04
CA ASN A 165 17.96 6.18 -2.24
C ASN A 165 17.52 5.25 -3.40
N ASN A 166 16.21 5.12 -3.63
CA ASN A 166 15.56 4.20 -4.58
C ASN A 166 15.78 2.71 -4.28
N CYS A 167 16.25 2.37 -3.08
CA CYS A 167 16.25 1.01 -2.57
C CYS A 167 15.07 0.84 -1.62
N PHE A 168 14.39 -0.30 -1.70
CA PHE A 168 13.28 -0.66 -0.85
C PHE A 168 13.73 -1.76 0.10
N VAL A 169 13.48 -1.57 1.40
CA VAL A 169 13.66 -2.62 2.41
C VAL A 169 12.32 -2.86 3.10
N PRO A 170 11.79 -4.09 3.09
CA PRO A 170 10.57 -4.43 3.81
C PRO A 170 10.67 -4.04 5.29
N VAL A 171 9.59 -3.50 5.87
CA VAL A 171 9.60 -3.13 7.29
C VAL A 171 9.82 -4.35 8.19
N GLU A 172 9.35 -5.52 7.78
CA GLU A 172 9.56 -6.80 8.48
C GLU A 172 11.03 -7.21 8.62
N ASP A 173 11.91 -6.74 7.72
CA ASP A 173 13.33 -7.07 7.74
C ASP A 173 14.13 -6.16 8.69
N VAL A 174 13.61 -4.97 9.00
CA VAL A 174 14.36 -3.95 9.75
C VAL A 174 13.71 -3.55 11.06
N LEU A 175 12.41 -3.78 11.27
CA LEU A 175 11.69 -3.44 12.49
C LEU A 175 11.40 -4.70 13.30
N PHE A 176 11.93 -4.76 14.52
CA PHE A 176 11.78 -5.93 15.37
C PHE A 176 11.82 -5.55 16.84
N PHE A 177 11.33 -6.45 17.70
CA PHE A 177 11.53 -6.39 19.12
C PHE A 177 12.81 -7.14 19.52
N GLU A 178 13.60 -6.49 20.38
CA GLU A 178 14.75 -7.07 21.05
C GLU A 178 14.63 -6.77 22.54
N GLU A 179 14.65 -7.82 23.38
CA GLU A 179 14.43 -7.70 24.84
C GLU A 179 13.17 -6.90 25.22
N GLY A 180 12.07 -7.08 24.47
CA GLY A 180 10.81 -6.37 24.70
C GLY A 180 10.81 -4.89 24.29
N ARG A 181 11.88 -4.42 23.65
CA ARG A 181 11.99 -3.06 23.12
C ARG A 181 11.92 -3.09 21.60
N LEU A 182 11.05 -2.27 21.02
CA LEU A 182 10.98 -2.10 19.59
C LEU A 182 12.24 -1.34 19.12
N THR A 183 12.94 -1.90 18.14
CA THR A 183 14.17 -1.37 17.59
C THR A 183 14.16 -1.45 16.06
N LEU A 184 15.11 -0.75 15.44
CA LEU A 184 15.39 -0.82 14.02
C LEU A 184 16.79 -1.37 13.79
N ASP A 185 16.97 -2.15 12.73
CA ASP A 185 18.29 -2.44 12.18
C ASP A 185 18.86 -1.18 11.53
N LYS A 186 19.47 -0.35 12.37
CA LYS A 186 20.12 0.90 11.94
C LYS A 186 21.31 0.63 11.04
N LEU A 187 22.00 -0.50 11.19
CA LEU A 187 23.13 -0.84 10.33
C LEU A 187 22.67 -1.06 8.90
N SER A 188 21.64 -1.88 8.70
CA SER A 188 21.03 -2.09 7.37
C SER A 188 20.52 -0.78 6.76
N ILE A 189 19.85 0.06 7.55
CA ILE A 189 19.35 1.38 7.09
C ILE A 189 20.51 2.32 6.72
N ASP A 190 21.56 2.38 7.53
CA ASP A 190 22.73 3.22 7.30
C ASP A 190 23.54 2.72 6.09
N GLU A 191 23.65 1.41 5.89
CA GLU A 191 24.27 0.82 4.70
C GLU A 191 23.51 1.21 3.42
N LEU A 192 22.18 1.17 3.44
CA LEU A 192 21.36 1.62 2.32
C LEU A 192 21.53 3.14 2.06
N ALA A 193 21.63 3.95 3.12
CA ALA A 193 21.87 5.39 3.00
C ALA A 193 23.28 5.73 2.51
N ASN A 194 24.27 4.90 2.87
CA ASN A 194 25.69 5.10 2.55
C ASN A 194 26.12 4.46 1.24
N ASN A 195 25.38 3.47 0.75
CA ASN A 195 25.62 2.92 -0.57
C ASN A 195 25.49 4.06 -1.57
N ALA A 196 26.60 4.34 -2.28
CA ALA A 196 26.55 5.16 -3.48
C ALA A 196 25.39 4.60 -4.29
N SER A 197 24.39 5.45 -4.59
CA SER A 197 23.24 5.08 -5.41
C SER A 197 23.78 4.12 -6.45
N ARG A 198 23.43 2.83 -6.32
CA ARG A 198 23.74 1.89 -7.37
C ARG A 198 22.98 2.54 -8.50
N ARG A 199 23.70 3.21 -9.40
CA ARG A 199 23.28 3.33 -10.77
C ARG A 199 23.29 1.89 -11.28
N LEU A 200 22.35 1.06 -10.77
CA LEU A 200 21.52 0.22 -11.60
C LEU A 200 21.10 1.19 -12.68
N GLY A 201 21.83 1.18 -13.79
CA GLY A 201 21.58 2.10 -14.89
C GLY A 201 20.13 1.90 -15.24
N LYS A 202 19.28 2.85 -14.81
CA LYS A 202 17.82 2.82 -14.95
C LYS A 202 17.29 1.42 -15.23
N THR A 203 17.10 0.57 -14.22
CA THR A 203 16.10 -0.48 -14.37
C THR A 203 14.75 0.22 -14.32
N TYR A 204 14.41 0.81 -15.46
CA TYR A 204 13.10 1.32 -15.78
C TYR A 204 12.15 0.13 -15.65
N THR A 205 11.32 0.11 -14.60
CA THR A 205 10.06 -0.61 -14.59
C THR A 205 9.02 0.32 -15.23
N PRO A 206 8.74 0.18 -16.54
CA PRO A 206 7.62 0.89 -17.14
C PRO A 206 6.35 0.53 -16.38
N SER A 207 5.46 1.50 -16.22
CA SER A 207 4.02 1.23 -16.31
C SER A 207 3.80 0.52 -17.66
N THR A 208 3.84 -0.82 -17.69
CA THR A 208 3.68 -1.64 -18.90
C THR A 208 2.39 -1.26 -19.60
N ASP A 209 1.32 -1.00 -18.85
CA ASP A 209 -0.02 -0.80 -19.39
C ASP A 209 -0.10 0.49 -20.21
N LYS A 210 0.23 1.65 -19.62
CA LYS A 210 0.26 2.93 -20.37
C LYS A 210 1.28 2.95 -21.50
N ARG A 211 2.40 2.22 -21.38
CA ARG A 211 3.43 2.16 -22.43
C ARG A 211 3.00 1.24 -23.57
N GLU A 212 2.29 0.16 -23.29
CA GLU A 212 1.72 -0.74 -24.28
C GLU A 212 0.54 -0.10 -25.00
N GLU A 213 -0.33 0.62 -24.29
CA GLU A 213 -1.40 1.46 -24.87
C GLU A 213 -0.82 2.49 -25.84
N GLN A 214 0.19 3.27 -25.42
CA GLN A 214 0.82 4.28 -26.28
C GLN A 214 1.58 3.67 -27.47
N LYS A 215 2.16 2.47 -27.30
CA LYS A 215 2.78 1.72 -28.41
C LYS A 215 1.72 1.25 -29.40
N MET A 216 0.62 0.69 -28.92
CA MET A 216 -0.51 0.23 -29.74
C MET A 216 -1.13 1.40 -30.51
N GLU A 217 -1.39 2.53 -29.85
CA GLU A 217 -1.88 3.75 -30.50
C GLU A 217 -0.92 4.25 -31.59
N THR A 218 0.38 4.16 -31.36
CA THR A 218 1.39 4.55 -32.35
C THR A 218 1.42 3.57 -33.52
N VAL A 219 1.29 2.27 -33.28
CA VAL A 219 1.23 1.23 -34.32
C VAL A 219 -0.04 1.37 -35.16
N VAL A 220 -1.20 1.54 -34.53
CA VAL A 220 -2.49 1.76 -35.22
C VAL A 220 -2.41 3.01 -36.10
N ARG A 221 -1.91 4.11 -35.57
CA ARG A 221 -1.72 5.35 -36.35
C ARG A 221 -0.80 5.15 -37.56
N HIS A 222 0.29 4.40 -37.40
CA HIS A 222 1.20 4.10 -38.50
C HIS A 222 0.55 3.21 -39.56
N GLN A 223 -0.28 2.26 -39.13
CA GLN A 223 -1.04 1.39 -40.02
C GLN A 223 -2.07 2.19 -40.82
N ASP A 224 -2.83 3.08 -40.18
CA ASP A 224 -3.79 3.98 -40.85
C ASP A 224 -3.11 4.82 -41.94
N TRP A 225 -1.87 5.27 -41.70
CA TRP A 225 -1.10 6.02 -42.69
C TRP A 225 -0.62 5.14 -43.85
N GLN A 226 -0.26 3.89 -43.59
CA GLN A 226 0.11 2.93 -44.65
C GLN A 226 -1.09 2.58 -45.52
N ASP A 227 -2.25 2.34 -44.90
CA ASP A 227 -3.47 1.99 -45.62
C ASP A 227 -3.94 3.17 -46.49
N ALA A 228 -3.94 4.39 -45.93
CA ALA A 228 -4.23 5.61 -46.70
C ALA A 228 -3.23 5.84 -47.84
N TYR A 229 -1.96 5.50 -47.64
CA TYR A 229 -0.94 5.57 -48.68
C TYR A 229 -1.21 4.58 -49.82
N LEU A 230 -1.58 3.33 -49.51
CA LEU A 230 -1.90 2.30 -50.51
C LEU A 230 -3.11 2.71 -51.36
N VAL A 231 -4.17 3.23 -50.72
CA VAL A 231 -5.36 3.73 -51.43
C VAL A 231 -4.98 4.89 -52.36
N LEU A 232 -4.26 5.90 -51.86
CA LEU A 232 -3.86 7.06 -52.67
C LEU A 232 -2.91 6.68 -53.82
N ARG A 233 -2.05 5.68 -53.61
CA ARG A 233 -1.13 5.17 -54.65
C ARG A 233 -1.89 4.42 -55.74
N ALA A 234 -2.94 3.69 -55.38
CA ALA A 234 -3.83 3.01 -56.34
C ALA A 234 -4.64 4.03 -57.17
N GLU A 235 -5.19 5.07 -56.53
CA GLU A 235 -5.96 6.11 -57.22
C GLU A 235 -5.11 7.02 -58.12
N LYS A 236 -3.89 7.34 -57.68
CA LYS A 236 -2.98 8.27 -58.37
C LYS A 236 -1.58 7.67 -58.48
N PRO A 237 -1.35 6.71 -59.39
CA PRO A 237 -0.03 6.10 -59.57
C PRO A 237 1.01 7.12 -60.07
N ASN A 238 2.29 6.81 -59.88
CA ASN A 238 3.47 7.61 -60.32
C ASN A 238 3.69 8.97 -59.64
N ARG A 239 3.20 9.18 -58.42
CA ARG A 239 3.58 10.35 -57.61
C ARG A 239 4.70 10.03 -56.64
N THR A 240 5.39 11.06 -56.18
CA THR A 240 6.50 10.90 -55.24
C THR A 240 5.96 10.63 -53.83
N LYS A 241 6.74 9.92 -53.02
CA LYS A 241 6.41 9.65 -51.61
C LYS A 241 6.09 10.93 -50.82
N THR A 242 6.76 12.03 -51.15
CA THR A 242 6.52 13.37 -50.59
C THR A 242 5.12 13.90 -50.91
N TYR A 243 4.62 13.64 -52.12
CA TYR A 243 3.26 14.05 -52.51
C TYR A 243 2.21 13.33 -51.66
N TYR A 244 2.30 12.01 -51.54
CA TYR A 244 1.33 11.24 -50.76
C TYR A 244 1.37 11.59 -49.27
N ALA A 245 2.56 11.81 -48.70
CA ALA A 245 2.69 12.22 -47.31
C ALA A 245 2.05 13.60 -47.03
N LYS A 246 2.17 14.55 -47.97
CA LYS A 246 1.50 15.86 -47.88
C LYS A 246 -0.02 15.75 -47.95
N GLU A 247 -0.54 14.80 -48.73
CA GLU A 247 -1.99 14.57 -48.83
C GLU A 247 -2.55 13.86 -47.60
N ILE A 248 -1.80 12.92 -47.00
CA ILE A 248 -2.17 12.26 -45.75
C ILE A 248 -2.13 13.24 -44.58
N ALA A 249 -1.12 14.12 -44.52
CA ALA A 249 -0.97 15.15 -43.48
C ALA A 249 -2.16 16.13 -43.39
N LYS A 250 -2.93 16.28 -44.48
CA LYS A 250 -4.13 17.14 -44.53
C LYS A 250 -5.40 16.45 -44.01
N LYS A 251 -5.38 15.13 -43.83
CA LYS A 251 -6.54 14.33 -43.38
C LYS A 251 -6.55 14.23 -41.86
N ALA A 252 -7.74 14.00 -41.28
CA ALA A 252 -7.90 13.83 -39.82
C ALA A 252 -7.05 12.68 -39.24
N ILE A 253 -6.78 11.65 -40.05
CA ILE A 253 -5.92 10.51 -39.68
C ILE A 253 -4.47 10.91 -39.38
N ALA A 254 -4.02 12.11 -39.78
CA ALA A 254 -2.68 12.61 -39.48
C ALA A 254 -2.50 12.94 -37.99
N GLN A 255 -3.59 13.10 -37.23
CA GLN A 255 -3.56 13.41 -35.79
C GLN A 255 -2.57 14.55 -35.46
N GLY A 256 -2.56 15.60 -36.29
CA GLY A 256 -1.71 16.79 -36.13
C GLY A 256 -0.23 16.62 -36.48
N ARG A 257 0.18 15.51 -37.10
CA ARG A 257 1.59 15.23 -37.47
C ARG A 257 1.94 15.80 -38.83
N ASP A 258 3.19 16.26 -38.96
CA ASP A 258 3.71 16.83 -40.19
C ASP A 258 3.93 15.78 -41.30
N PHE A 259 4.02 16.27 -42.54
CA PHE A 259 4.21 15.40 -43.70
C PHE A 259 5.58 14.72 -43.70
N GLU A 260 6.60 15.27 -43.05
CA GLU A 260 7.94 14.66 -43.00
C GLU A 260 7.96 13.41 -42.13
N THR A 261 7.24 13.45 -41.01
CA THR A 261 7.03 12.34 -40.09
C THR A 261 6.27 11.22 -40.80
N ILE A 262 5.16 11.56 -41.45
CA ILE A 262 4.34 10.60 -42.20
C ILE A 262 5.15 9.98 -43.35
N ARG A 263 5.93 10.79 -44.09
CA ARG A 263 6.80 10.32 -45.20
C ARG A 263 7.82 9.28 -44.74
N ARG A 264 8.32 9.39 -43.51
CA ARG A 264 9.31 8.46 -42.95
C ARG A 264 8.70 7.10 -42.63
N ILE A 265 7.40 7.03 -42.37
CA ILE A 265 6.70 5.85 -41.84
C ILE A 265 5.98 5.06 -42.94
N ILE A 266 5.33 5.73 -43.89
CA ILE A 266 4.71 5.06 -45.04
C ILE A 266 5.77 4.34 -45.87
N LYS A 267 5.46 3.21 -46.50
CA LYS A 267 6.42 2.42 -47.30
C LYS A 267 5.98 2.27 -48.73
#